data_AF-A0A8C4X982-F1
#
_entry.id   AF-A0A8C4X982-F1
#
_cell.length_a   1.000
_cell.length_b   1.000
_cell.length_c   1.000
_cell.angle_alpha   90.00
_cell.angle_beta   90.00
_cell.angle_gamma   90.00
#
_symmetry.space_group_name_H-M   'P 1'
#
loop_
_entity.id
_entity.type
_entity.pdbx_description
1 polymer ?
#
loop_
_entity_poly.entity_id
_entity_poly.type
_entity_poly.pdbx_seq_one_letter_code
_entity_poly.pdbx_strand_id
1 'polypeptide(L)'
;MEENVREPAAGSESGSEDSLVGNVNKLMVTPPGHTGASKKGHLVFDACFESGNLGRVDYISEFEFDLFIRPDTCNPRFRVWFNFTVENVRESQRVIFNIVNFSKTKSLYRDGMSPVVKSTSRPKWQRIPAKNVYYYRCPDHRKNYVMSFAFCFDREYDVYQFAYCYPYTYSRLQHYLDSLEKRNLDYVQRELLGLSVQQRRLDLLTITSPGK
;
A
#
# COMPACT_ATOMS: atom_id res chain seq x y z
N MET A 1 25.47 9.77 50.49
CA MET A 1 25.39 8.43 49.85
C MET A 1 23.98 8.32 49.32
N GLU A 2 23.87 8.40 48.00
CA GLU A 2 22.61 8.53 47.26
C GLU A 2 21.77 7.24 47.35
N GLU A 3 20.49 7.40 47.65
CA GLU A 3 19.51 6.32 47.61
C GLU A 3 19.16 5.99 46.16
N ASN A 4 19.43 4.74 45.78
CA ASN A 4 19.27 4.21 44.44
C ASN A 4 17.81 3.76 44.25
N VAL A 5 16.97 4.61 43.68
CA VAL A 5 15.58 4.27 43.33
C VAL A 5 15.59 3.39 42.08
N ARG A 6 15.32 2.09 42.25
CA ARG A 6 15.06 1.16 41.14
C ARG A 6 13.68 1.43 40.55
N GLU A 7 13.62 1.82 39.28
CA GLU A 7 12.38 1.88 38.49
C GLU A 7 11.76 0.48 38.38
N PRO A 8 10.41 0.33 38.46
CA PRO A 8 9.77 -0.94 38.22
C PRO A 8 9.79 -1.26 36.72
N ALA A 9 10.19 -2.49 36.43
CA ALA A 9 10.31 -3.07 35.11
C ALA A 9 9.02 -2.95 34.27
N ALA A 10 9.20 -2.66 32.99
CA ALA A 10 8.15 -2.66 31.98
C ALA A 10 7.38 -3.98 32.01
N GLY A 11 6.10 -3.90 32.38
CA GLY A 11 5.17 -5.00 32.31
C GLY A 11 5.03 -5.52 30.88
N SER A 12 5.22 -6.82 30.73
CA SER A 12 4.83 -7.59 29.56
C SER A 12 3.32 -7.48 29.35
N GLU A 13 2.88 -6.75 28.34
CA GLU A 13 1.51 -6.85 27.83
C GLU A 13 1.53 -7.62 26.50
N SER A 14 1.22 -8.90 26.62
CA SER A 14 0.82 -9.80 25.54
C SER A 14 -0.51 -9.34 24.94
N GLY A 15 -0.47 -8.28 24.13
CA GLY A 15 -1.56 -7.94 23.22
C GLY A 15 -1.36 -8.70 21.92
N SER A 16 -2.20 -9.71 21.67
CA SER A 16 -2.27 -10.53 20.45
C SER A 16 -1.50 -9.93 19.27
N GLU A 17 -0.27 -10.40 19.06
CA GLU A 17 0.42 -10.20 17.81
C GLU A 17 -0.32 -11.03 16.75
N ASP A 18 -1.40 -10.47 16.20
CA ASP A 18 -1.91 -10.87 14.90
C ASP A 18 -0.79 -10.55 13.90
N SER A 19 0.12 -11.50 13.77
CA SER A 19 1.17 -11.51 12.78
C SER A 19 0.47 -11.45 11.43
N LEU A 20 0.56 -10.31 10.74
CA LEU A 20 0.03 -10.14 9.38
C LEU A 20 0.74 -11.15 8.46
N VAL A 21 0.15 -12.34 8.30
CA VAL A 21 0.79 -13.53 7.69
C VAL A 21 1.13 -13.32 6.21
N GLY A 22 0.48 -12.38 5.54
CA GLY A 22 0.56 -12.21 4.09
C GLY A 22 -0.12 -10.95 3.62
N ASN A 23 -0.10 -10.73 2.31
CA ASN A 23 -1.06 -9.80 1.71
C ASN A 23 -2.44 -10.43 1.71
N VAL A 24 -3.48 -9.60 1.83
CA VAL A 24 -4.85 -10.04 1.56
C VAL A 24 -4.95 -10.53 0.11
N ASN A 25 -5.68 -11.63 -0.09
CA ASN A 25 -5.89 -12.26 -1.38
C ASN A 25 -7.39 -12.48 -1.58
N LYS A 26 -7.99 -11.67 -2.45
CA LYS A 26 -9.44 -11.69 -2.74
C LYS A 26 -10.31 -11.79 -1.47
N LEU A 27 -9.94 -11.02 -0.46
CA LEU A 27 -10.63 -10.95 0.83
C LEU A 27 -11.94 -10.19 0.67
N MET A 28 -13.06 -10.92 0.70
CA MET A 28 -14.37 -10.30 0.78
C MET A 28 -14.67 -9.86 2.21
N VAL A 29 -15.06 -8.60 2.37
CA VAL A 29 -15.40 -8.02 3.67
C VAL A 29 -16.92 -7.79 3.71
N THR A 30 -17.56 -8.43 4.68
CA THR A 30 -19.01 -8.33 4.92
C THR A 30 -19.32 -7.79 6.30
N PRO A 31 -20.49 -7.18 6.52
CA PRO A 31 -20.92 -6.78 7.85
C PRO A 31 -20.90 -7.97 8.84
N PRO A 32 -20.54 -7.74 10.12
CA PRO A 32 -20.59 -8.78 11.14
C PRO A 32 -21.98 -9.42 11.24
N GLY A 33 -22.05 -10.75 11.25
CA GLY A 33 -23.31 -11.50 11.33
C GLY A 33 -24.08 -11.61 10.01
N HIS A 34 -23.55 -11.13 8.88
CA HIS A 34 -24.16 -11.36 7.57
C HIS A 34 -24.07 -12.84 7.17
N THR A 35 -25.22 -13.50 6.98
CA THR A 35 -25.33 -14.93 6.62
C THR A 35 -25.87 -15.18 5.21
N GLY A 36 -26.19 -14.12 4.46
CA GLY A 36 -26.72 -14.21 3.10
C GLY A 36 -25.64 -14.31 2.02
N ALA A 37 -26.08 -14.46 0.77
CA ALA A 37 -25.19 -14.37 -0.38
C ALA A 37 -24.45 -13.03 -0.42
N SER A 38 -23.26 -13.03 -1.05
CA SER A 38 -22.57 -11.77 -1.35
C SER A 38 -23.40 -10.92 -2.30
N LYS A 39 -23.43 -9.61 -2.04
CA LYS A 39 -24.09 -8.62 -2.89
C LYS A 39 -23.09 -7.53 -3.27
N LYS A 40 -23.43 -6.76 -4.30
CA LYS A 40 -22.69 -5.57 -4.68
C LYS A 40 -22.57 -4.61 -3.50
N GLY A 41 -21.36 -4.10 -3.30
CA GLY A 41 -20.97 -3.29 -2.16
C GLY A 41 -20.31 -4.05 -1.02
N HIS A 42 -20.34 -5.39 -1.02
CA HIS A 42 -19.45 -6.19 -0.17
C HIS A 42 -18.05 -6.20 -0.78
N LEU A 43 -17.25 -5.21 -0.38
CA LEU A 43 -15.96 -4.95 -0.99
C LEU A 43 -15.04 -6.17 -0.92
N VAL A 44 -14.36 -6.44 -2.03
CA VAL A 44 -13.34 -7.48 -2.12
C VAL A 44 -11.98 -6.82 -2.29
N PHE A 45 -11.10 -7.05 -1.32
CA PHE A 45 -9.75 -6.48 -1.26
C PHE A 45 -8.72 -7.50 -1.74
N ASP A 46 -7.79 -7.06 -2.57
CA ASP A 46 -6.67 -7.88 -3.00
C ASP A 46 -5.37 -7.07 -3.05
N ALA A 47 -4.29 -7.67 -2.56
CA ALA A 47 -2.93 -7.15 -2.66
C ALA A 47 -1.94 -8.26 -3.05
N CYS A 48 -2.41 -9.41 -3.54
CA CYS A 48 -1.58 -10.55 -3.93
C CYS A 48 -1.04 -10.39 -5.36
N PHE A 49 -0.30 -9.30 -5.60
CA PHE A 49 0.31 -8.99 -6.89
C PHE A 49 1.64 -8.26 -6.73
N GLU A 50 2.37 -8.09 -7.82
CA GLU A 50 3.67 -7.39 -7.81
C GLU A 50 3.55 -5.98 -7.23
N SER A 51 4.38 -5.65 -6.23
CA SER A 51 4.33 -4.40 -5.44
C SER A 51 3.08 -4.21 -4.57
N GLY A 52 2.19 -5.20 -4.44
CA GLY A 52 1.04 -5.15 -3.56
C GLY A 52 1.43 -5.11 -2.07
N ASN A 53 0.73 -4.31 -1.27
CA ASN A 53 0.86 -4.29 0.18
C ASN A 53 -0.45 -3.88 0.85
N LEU A 54 -1.11 -4.85 1.49
CA LEU A 54 -2.21 -4.69 2.44
C LEU A 54 -2.35 -6.01 3.19
N GLY A 55 -2.19 -6.00 4.52
CA GLY A 55 -2.11 -7.21 5.33
C GLY A 55 -3.44 -7.65 5.96
N ARG A 56 -4.28 -6.68 6.35
CA ARG A 56 -5.59 -6.94 6.98
C ARG A 56 -6.54 -5.79 6.70
N VAL A 57 -7.83 -6.11 6.67
CA VAL A 57 -8.93 -5.17 6.54
C VAL A 57 -9.95 -5.48 7.62
N ASP A 58 -10.25 -4.50 8.46
CA ASP A 58 -11.26 -4.60 9.50
C ASP A 58 -12.49 -3.77 9.06
N TYR A 59 -13.67 -4.38 9.10
CA TYR A 59 -14.94 -3.71 8.82
C TYR A 59 -15.36 -2.88 10.03
N ILE A 60 -15.52 -1.57 9.87
CA ILE A 60 -15.98 -0.68 10.94
C ILE A 60 -17.46 -0.37 10.77
N SER A 61 -17.85 0.06 9.56
CA SER A 61 -19.24 0.31 9.19
C SER A 61 -19.45 0.13 7.68
N GLU A 62 -20.67 0.36 7.18
CA GLU A 62 -20.94 0.32 5.73
C GLU A 62 -20.06 1.32 4.95
N PHE A 63 -19.58 2.37 5.62
CA PHE A 63 -18.85 3.48 5.02
C PHE A 63 -17.40 3.56 5.47
N GLU A 64 -16.91 2.66 6.34
CA GLU A 64 -15.61 2.83 6.98
C GLU A 64 -14.89 1.49 7.16
N PHE A 65 -13.60 1.50 6.79
CA PHE A 65 -12.73 0.33 6.83
C PHE A 65 -11.36 0.71 7.37
N ASP A 66 -10.89 -0.06 8.35
CA ASP A 66 -9.53 0.06 8.86
C ASP A 66 -8.62 -0.89 8.09
N LEU A 67 -7.55 -0.33 7.53
CA LEU A 67 -6.59 -1.01 6.69
C LEU A 67 -5.24 -1.08 7.41
N PHE A 68 -4.71 -2.29 7.52
CA PHE A 68 -3.43 -2.56 8.15
C PHE A 68 -2.40 -2.94 7.08
N ILE A 69 -1.41 -2.09 6.90
CA ILE A 69 -0.33 -2.34 5.94
C ILE A 69 0.73 -3.22 6.58
N ARG A 70 1.36 -4.08 5.77
CA ARG A 70 2.44 -4.94 6.27
C ARG A 70 3.71 -4.10 6.49
N PRO A 71 4.55 -4.48 7.47
CA PRO A 71 5.86 -3.87 7.58
C PRO A 71 6.77 -4.26 6.41
N ASP A 72 7.84 -3.50 6.21
CA ASP A 72 8.89 -3.84 5.26
C ASP A 72 9.53 -5.18 5.63
N THR A 73 9.85 -6.00 4.61
CA THR A 73 10.38 -7.37 4.78
C THR A 73 11.61 -7.45 5.68
N CYS A 74 12.49 -6.45 5.60
CA CYS A 74 13.73 -6.40 6.38
C CYS A 74 13.65 -5.42 7.56
N ASN A 75 12.50 -4.79 7.82
CA ASN A 75 12.34 -3.85 8.92
C ASN A 75 10.91 -3.82 9.48
N PRO A 76 10.64 -4.52 10.60
CA PRO A 76 9.30 -4.61 11.19
C PRO A 76 8.76 -3.27 11.75
N ARG A 77 9.61 -2.24 11.84
CA ARG A 77 9.21 -0.92 12.37
C ARG A 77 8.59 -0.02 11.30
N PHE A 78 8.95 -0.18 10.04
CA PHE A 78 8.51 0.72 8.97
C PHE A 78 7.30 0.18 8.22
N ARG A 79 6.29 1.04 8.11
CA ARG A 79 4.99 0.84 7.45
C ARG A 79 4.64 2.14 6.74
N VAL A 80 4.81 2.19 5.43
CA VAL A 80 4.57 3.41 4.64
C VAL A 80 3.88 3.09 3.33
N TRP A 81 4.34 2.06 2.63
CA TRP A 81 3.82 1.68 1.33
C TRP A 81 2.50 0.91 1.44
N PHE A 82 1.51 1.28 0.63
CA PHE A 82 0.34 0.45 0.36
C PHE A 82 0.07 0.42 -1.14
N ASN A 83 -0.44 -0.71 -1.60
CA ASN A 83 -0.90 -0.90 -2.95
C ASN A 83 -1.88 -2.08 -2.96
N PHE A 84 -3.15 -1.81 -3.23
CA PHE A 84 -4.21 -2.81 -3.17
C PHE A 84 -5.29 -2.50 -4.18
N THR A 85 -6.10 -3.49 -4.47
CA THR A 85 -7.28 -3.38 -5.32
C THR A 85 -8.55 -3.60 -4.51
N VAL A 86 -9.63 -2.98 -4.97
CA VAL A 86 -10.98 -3.15 -4.46
C VAL A 86 -11.89 -3.44 -5.63
N GLU A 87 -12.64 -4.54 -5.54
CA GLU A 87 -13.69 -4.94 -6.49
C GLU A 87 -14.98 -5.26 -5.75
N ASN A 88 -16.01 -5.72 -6.50
CA ASN A 88 -17.36 -5.95 -5.98
C ASN A 88 -17.99 -4.70 -5.33
N VAL A 89 -17.58 -3.52 -5.79
CA VAL A 89 -18.13 -2.22 -5.37
C VAL A 89 -19.57 -2.06 -5.83
N ARG A 90 -20.30 -1.09 -5.27
CA ARG A 90 -21.61 -0.63 -5.78
C ARG A 90 -21.47 0.81 -6.30
N GLU A 91 -22.16 1.15 -7.38
CA GLU A 91 -22.18 2.53 -7.87
C GLU A 91 -22.70 3.49 -6.78
N SER A 92 -22.09 4.67 -6.69
CA SER A 92 -22.35 5.68 -5.65
C SER A 92 -22.04 5.26 -4.20
N GLN A 93 -21.44 4.09 -3.99
CA GLN A 93 -20.96 3.68 -2.67
C GLN A 93 -19.80 4.59 -2.24
N ARG A 94 -19.97 5.21 -1.08
CA ARG A 94 -18.96 6.08 -0.46
C ARG A 94 -18.29 5.33 0.67
N VAL A 95 -16.98 5.43 0.75
CA VAL A 95 -16.19 4.76 1.78
C VAL A 95 -15.07 5.67 2.27
N ILE A 96 -14.66 5.46 3.51
CA ILE A 96 -13.48 5.99 4.12
C ILE A 96 -12.54 4.83 4.37
N PHE A 97 -11.34 4.90 3.83
CA PHE A 97 -10.27 3.95 4.10
C PHE A 97 -9.29 4.58 5.06
N ASN A 98 -9.09 3.95 6.22
CA ASN A 98 -8.17 4.40 7.26
C ASN A 98 -6.91 3.52 7.25
N ILE A 99 -5.75 4.05 6.87
CA ILE A 99 -4.47 3.37 7.12
C ILE A 99 -4.07 3.64 8.57
N VAL A 100 -4.30 2.68 9.46
CA VAL A 100 -4.25 2.91 10.92
C VAL A 100 -2.90 2.63 11.59
N ASN A 101 -2.00 1.96 10.87
CA ASN A 101 -0.69 1.54 11.38
C ASN A 101 0.48 2.19 10.62
N PHE A 102 0.34 3.47 10.25
CA PHE A 102 1.33 4.21 9.48
C PHE A 102 2.54 4.64 10.33
N SER A 103 3.76 4.27 9.94
CA SER A 103 4.99 4.54 10.69
C SER A 103 5.63 5.90 10.33
N LYS A 104 4.85 6.98 10.29
CA LYS A 104 5.38 8.36 10.17
C LYS A 104 4.75 9.29 11.20
N THR A 105 5.56 10.10 11.86
CA THR A 105 5.03 11.14 12.77
C THR A 105 4.81 12.47 12.05
N LYS A 106 5.66 12.78 11.08
CA LYS A 106 5.53 13.90 10.15
C LYS A 106 5.35 13.35 8.74
N SER A 107 4.25 13.73 8.08
CA SER A 107 3.93 13.26 6.74
C SER A 107 3.46 14.40 5.85
N LEU A 108 3.90 14.38 4.59
CA LEU A 108 3.48 15.33 3.56
C LEU A 108 1.99 15.22 3.23
N TYR A 109 1.28 14.20 3.75
CA TYR A 109 -0.19 14.17 3.68
C TYR A 109 -0.85 15.38 4.37
N ARG A 110 -0.14 16.04 5.30
CA ARG A 110 -0.56 17.33 5.87
C ARG A 110 -0.36 18.51 4.93
N ASP A 111 0.55 18.36 3.97
CA ASP A 111 1.03 19.40 3.06
C ASP A 111 0.59 19.12 1.60
N GLY A 112 -0.54 18.43 1.41
CA GLY A 112 -1.16 18.22 0.10
C GLY A 112 -0.69 16.99 -0.68
N MET A 113 0.16 16.13 -0.10
CA MET A 113 0.36 14.79 -0.66
C MET A 113 -0.97 14.03 -0.66
N SER A 114 -1.17 13.20 -1.67
CA SER A 114 -2.39 12.40 -1.81
C SER A 114 -2.10 11.06 -2.47
N PRO A 115 -2.78 9.97 -2.06
CA PRO A 115 -2.71 8.69 -2.73
C PRO A 115 -3.13 8.79 -4.21
N VAL A 116 -2.80 7.76 -4.98
CA VAL A 116 -3.24 7.64 -6.36
C VAL A 116 -4.23 6.51 -6.51
N VAL A 117 -5.17 6.69 -7.44
CA VAL A 117 -6.19 5.73 -7.82
C VAL A 117 -6.21 5.57 -9.34
N LYS A 118 -6.48 4.35 -9.78
CA LYS A 118 -6.91 4.06 -11.16
C LYS A 118 -7.99 2.98 -11.13
N SER A 119 -8.65 2.74 -12.26
CA SER A 119 -9.56 1.61 -12.40
C SER A 119 -9.34 0.88 -13.72
N THR A 120 -10.00 -0.26 -13.90
CA THR A 120 -10.00 -1.02 -15.17
C THR A 120 -10.43 -0.16 -16.36
N SER A 121 -11.50 0.64 -16.23
CA SER A 121 -11.94 1.55 -17.30
C SER A 121 -11.09 2.83 -17.42
N ARG A 122 -10.39 3.24 -16.35
CA ARG A 122 -9.52 4.43 -16.31
C ARG A 122 -8.10 4.02 -15.89
N PRO A 123 -7.27 3.51 -16.82
CA PRO A 123 -5.99 2.90 -16.48
C PRO A 123 -4.89 3.90 -16.10
N LYS A 124 -5.13 5.20 -16.28
CA LYS A 124 -4.19 6.26 -15.90
C LYS A 124 -4.35 6.57 -14.41
N TRP A 125 -3.24 6.54 -13.68
CA TRP A 125 -3.20 6.95 -12.28
C TRP A 125 -3.56 8.43 -12.12
N GLN A 126 -4.47 8.72 -11.18
CA GLN A 126 -4.87 10.07 -10.81
C GLN A 126 -4.75 10.23 -9.29
N ARG A 127 -4.40 11.44 -8.84
CA ARG A 127 -4.39 11.73 -7.40
C ARG A 127 -5.81 11.82 -6.87
N ILE A 128 -6.04 11.26 -5.69
CA ILE A 128 -7.26 11.54 -4.93
C ILE A 128 -7.26 13.04 -4.58
N PRO A 129 -8.39 13.76 -4.63
CA PRO A 129 -8.41 15.17 -4.22
C PRO A 129 -7.88 15.34 -2.79
N ALA A 130 -6.90 16.24 -2.58
CA ALA A 130 -6.27 16.43 -1.28
C ALA A 130 -7.28 16.79 -0.17
N LYS A 131 -8.38 17.47 -0.53
CA LYS A 131 -9.51 17.78 0.39
C LYS A 131 -10.22 16.54 0.95
N ASN A 132 -10.04 15.37 0.34
CA ASN A 132 -10.60 14.09 0.78
C ASN A 132 -9.58 13.23 1.52
N VAL A 133 -8.37 13.75 1.81
CA VAL A 133 -7.28 13.03 2.46
C VAL A 133 -6.95 13.71 3.78
N TYR A 134 -6.83 12.93 4.84
CA TYR A 134 -6.63 13.42 6.20
C TYR A 134 -5.47 12.68 6.86
N TYR A 135 -4.69 13.40 7.65
CA TYR A 135 -3.56 12.83 8.38
C TYR A 135 -3.47 13.34 9.82
N TYR A 136 -3.92 12.52 10.76
CA TYR A 136 -4.14 12.91 12.14
C TYR A 136 -3.67 11.85 13.12
N ARG A 137 -3.53 12.25 14.39
CA ARG A 137 -3.21 11.34 15.48
C ARG A 137 -4.52 10.86 16.09
N CYS A 138 -4.77 9.56 16.08
CA CYS A 138 -6.01 8.99 16.61
C CYS A 138 -5.76 8.36 17.99
N PRO A 139 -6.41 8.84 19.07
CA PRO A 139 -6.31 8.23 20.39
C PRO A 139 -6.73 6.75 20.40
N ASP A 140 -7.81 6.43 19.68
CA ASP A 140 -8.43 5.11 19.68
C ASP A 140 -7.57 4.04 18.98
N HIS A 141 -6.74 4.46 18.02
CA HIS A 141 -5.73 3.59 17.39
C HIS A 141 -4.38 3.65 18.12
N ARG A 142 -4.38 3.47 19.45
CA ARG A 142 -3.17 3.46 20.30
C ARG A 142 -2.31 4.73 20.14
N LYS A 143 -2.95 5.89 19.91
CA LYS A 143 -2.28 7.17 19.63
C LYS A 143 -1.36 7.15 18.39
N ASN A 144 -1.57 6.21 17.47
CA ASN A 144 -0.87 6.15 16.20
C ASN A 144 -1.37 7.25 15.24
N TYR A 145 -0.58 7.48 14.20
CA TYR A 145 -1.00 8.32 13.08
C TYR A 145 -1.83 7.51 12.10
N VAL A 146 -2.97 8.09 11.71
CA VAL A 146 -3.91 7.53 10.75
C VAL A 146 -3.89 8.40 9.49
N MET A 147 -3.81 7.76 8.33
CA MET A 147 -4.05 8.39 7.03
C MET A 147 -5.38 7.90 6.50
N SER A 148 -6.37 8.79 6.43
CA SER A 148 -7.70 8.46 5.93
C SER A 148 -7.93 9.10 4.58
N PHE A 149 -8.59 8.39 3.67
CA PHE A 149 -9.08 9.00 2.43
C PHE A 149 -10.50 8.56 2.10
N ALA A 150 -11.32 9.54 1.73
CA ALA A 150 -12.69 9.30 1.29
C ALA A 150 -12.75 9.07 -0.22
N PHE A 151 -13.49 8.05 -0.63
CA PHE A 151 -13.66 7.67 -2.03
C PHE A 151 -15.13 7.35 -2.35
N CYS A 152 -15.56 7.69 -3.56
CA CYS A 152 -16.90 7.36 -4.07
C CYS A 152 -16.72 6.52 -5.33
N PHE A 153 -17.18 5.27 -5.29
CA PHE A 153 -17.17 4.39 -6.45
C PHE A 153 -18.24 4.83 -7.46
N ASP A 154 -17.91 4.78 -8.74
CA ASP A 154 -18.73 5.30 -9.83
C ASP A 154 -18.92 4.30 -10.99
N ARG A 155 -18.30 3.11 -10.92
CA ARG A 155 -18.40 2.06 -11.93
C ARG A 155 -18.46 0.70 -11.22
N GLU A 156 -19.63 0.08 -11.20
CA GLU A 156 -19.90 -1.16 -10.44
C GLU A 156 -19.09 -2.39 -10.90
N TYR A 157 -18.66 -2.39 -12.17
CA TYR A 157 -17.89 -3.46 -12.78
C TYR A 157 -16.38 -3.21 -12.80
N ASP A 158 -15.94 -2.05 -12.30
CA ASP A 158 -14.53 -1.74 -12.26
C ASP A 158 -13.83 -2.37 -11.06
N VAL A 159 -12.56 -2.74 -11.28
CA VAL A 159 -11.60 -2.96 -10.20
C VAL A 159 -10.83 -1.67 -10.00
N TYR A 160 -10.87 -1.12 -8.78
CA TYR A 160 -10.14 0.08 -8.42
C TYR A 160 -8.83 -0.30 -7.76
N GLN A 161 -7.73 0.34 -8.14
CA GLN A 161 -6.43 0.15 -7.52
C GLN A 161 -6.02 1.44 -6.82
N PHE A 162 -5.64 1.33 -5.56
CA PHE A 162 -5.16 2.43 -4.72
C PHE A 162 -3.70 2.19 -4.35
N ALA A 163 -2.88 3.23 -4.44
CA ALA A 163 -1.47 3.15 -4.05
C ALA A 163 -0.98 4.42 -3.37
N TYR A 164 0.04 4.27 -2.52
CA TYR A 164 0.67 5.38 -1.80
C TYR A 164 1.23 6.46 -2.75
N CYS A 165 1.87 6.02 -3.84
CA CYS A 165 2.29 6.85 -4.96
C CYS A 165 2.31 6.03 -6.25
N TYR A 166 2.74 6.61 -7.37
CA TYR A 166 2.79 5.92 -8.67
C TYR A 166 3.68 4.68 -8.59
N PRO A 167 3.12 3.45 -8.68
CA PRO A 167 3.93 2.25 -8.65
C PRO A 167 4.72 2.10 -9.94
N TYR A 168 5.97 1.68 -9.81
CA TYR A 168 6.82 1.26 -10.91
C TYR A 168 7.35 -0.13 -10.59
N THR A 169 6.81 -1.12 -11.28
CA THR A 169 7.08 -2.52 -10.94
C THR A 169 8.40 -3.01 -11.55
N TYR A 170 8.96 -4.07 -10.99
CA TYR A 170 10.19 -4.68 -11.51
C TYR A 170 9.96 -5.25 -12.91
N SER A 171 8.82 -5.90 -13.17
CA SER A 171 8.47 -6.38 -14.52
C SER A 171 8.42 -5.22 -15.53
N ARG A 172 7.87 -4.07 -15.13
CA ARG A 172 7.85 -2.86 -15.97
C ARG A 172 9.26 -2.34 -16.24
N LEU A 173 10.13 -2.31 -15.23
CA LEU A 173 11.54 -1.95 -15.39
C LEU A 173 12.22 -2.85 -16.42
N GLN A 174 12.12 -4.17 -16.24
CA GLN A 174 12.79 -5.14 -17.11
C GLN A 174 12.29 -5.02 -18.55
N HIS A 175 10.97 -4.94 -18.78
CA HIS A 175 10.44 -4.71 -20.12
C HIS A 175 10.91 -3.40 -20.77
N TYR A 176 11.04 -2.33 -19.97
CA TYR A 176 11.57 -1.06 -20.45
C TYR A 176 13.03 -1.21 -20.90
N LEU A 177 13.86 -1.85 -20.07
CA LEU A 177 15.27 -2.08 -20.39
C LEU A 177 15.46 -3.03 -21.58
N ASP A 178 14.67 -4.08 -21.69
CA ASP A 178 14.68 -4.99 -22.85
C ASP A 178 14.31 -4.26 -24.14
N SER A 179 13.34 -3.35 -24.05
CA SER A 179 12.93 -2.52 -25.20
C SER A 179 14.01 -1.51 -25.58
N LEU A 180 14.74 -0.98 -24.59
CA LEU A 180 15.86 -0.07 -24.83
C LEU A 180 17.03 -0.79 -25.50
N GLU A 181 17.38 -2.00 -25.03
CA GLU A 181 18.43 -2.84 -25.58
C GLU A 181 18.13 -3.26 -27.03
N LYS A 182 16.87 -3.61 -27.33
CA LYS A 182 16.40 -3.92 -28.70
C LYS A 182 16.54 -2.75 -29.69
N ARG A 183 16.68 -1.51 -29.23
CA ARG A 183 16.94 -0.36 -30.11
C ARG A 183 18.37 -0.32 -30.62
N ASN A 184 19.27 -1.15 -30.08
CA ASN A 184 20.66 -1.29 -30.49
C ASN A 184 21.39 0.05 -30.61
N LEU A 185 21.28 0.87 -29.57
CA LEU A 185 21.93 2.19 -29.50
C LEU A 185 23.41 1.98 -29.17
N ASP A 186 24.31 2.44 -30.04
CA ASP A 186 25.77 2.31 -29.93
C ASP A 186 26.38 3.06 -28.73
N TYR A 187 25.62 3.98 -28.13
CA TYR A 187 26.00 4.73 -26.94
C TYR A 187 25.36 4.20 -25.65
N VAL A 188 24.60 3.09 -25.68
CA VAL A 188 23.96 2.49 -24.49
C VAL A 188 24.38 1.04 -24.34
N GLN A 189 25.00 0.71 -23.21
CA GLN A 189 25.34 -0.64 -22.82
C GLN A 189 24.58 -1.04 -21.56
N ARG A 190 23.96 -2.22 -21.57
CA ARG A 190 23.25 -2.81 -20.42
C ARG A 190 23.99 -4.04 -19.93
N GLU A 191 24.39 -4.06 -18.68
CA GLU A 191 25.18 -5.13 -18.08
C GLU A 191 24.52 -5.70 -16.82
N LEU A 192 24.83 -6.95 -16.49
CA LEU A 192 24.45 -7.54 -15.22
C LEU A 192 25.47 -7.13 -14.17
N LEU A 193 25.12 -6.20 -13.28
CA LEU A 193 25.99 -5.84 -12.17
C LEU A 193 26.07 -6.98 -11.14
N GLY A 194 24.94 -7.66 -10.92
CA GLY A 194 24.82 -8.75 -9.96
C GLY A 194 23.38 -9.10 -9.67
N LEU A 195 23.16 -9.87 -8.59
CA LEU A 195 21.84 -10.30 -8.15
C LEU A 195 21.53 -9.73 -6.76
N SER A 196 20.28 -9.35 -6.55
CA SER A 196 19.76 -9.04 -5.21
C SER A 196 19.66 -10.31 -4.36
N VAL A 197 19.40 -10.15 -3.05
CA VAL A 197 19.18 -11.27 -2.11
C VAL A 197 18.10 -12.25 -2.61
N GLN A 198 17.05 -11.73 -3.25
CA GLN A 198 15.97 -12.53 -3.83
C GLN A 198 16.23 -12.94 -5.30
N GLN A 199 17.50 -12.99 -5.71
CA GLN A 199 17.93 -13.43 -7.04
C GLN A 199 17.35 -12.62 -8.22
N ARG A 200 16.95 -11.36 -7.99
CA ARG A 200 16.56 -10.44 -9.07
C ARG A 200 17.79 -9.75 -9.67
N ARG A 201 17.77 -9.54 -10.99
CA ARG A 201 18.82 -8.87 -11.75
C ARG A 201 18.98 -7.42 -11.33
N LEU A 202 20.23 -7.02 -11.09
CA LEU A 202 20.63 -5.63 -10.92
C LEU A 202 21.31 -5.19 -12.22
N ASP A 203 20.65 -4.29 -12.95
CA ASP A 203 21.14 -3.77 -14.22
C ASP A 203 22.03 -2.55 -14.02
N LEU A 204 23.19 -2.53 -14.69
CA LEU A 204 24.01 -1.34 -14.90
C LEU A 204 23.78 -0.82 -16.31
N LEU A 205 23.44 0.46 -16.45
CA LEU A 205 23.36 1.14 -17.74
C LEU A 205 24.52 2.12 -17.87
N THR A 206 25.36 1.90 -18.88
CA THR A 206 26.43 2.82 -19.26
C THR A 206 25.98 3.60 -20.49
N ILE A 207 25.93 4.92 -20.37
CA ILE A 207 25.58 5.83 -21.48
C ILE A 207 26.80 6.71 -21.76
N THR A 208 27.48 6.46 -22.87
CA THR A 208 28.72 7.16 -23.23
C THR A 208 28.88 7.22 -24.75
N SER A 209 29.77 8.08 -25.25
CA SER A 209 30.07 8.12 -26.68
C SER A 209 30.49 6.73 -27.18
N PRO A 210 30.03 6.30 -28.37
CA PRO A 210 30.51 5.06 -28.97
C PRO A 210 32.04 5.08 -29.01
N GLY A 211 32.66 3.96 -28.66
CA GLY A 211 34.11 3.82 -28.79
C GLY A 211 34.52 4.09 -30.25
N LYS A 212 35.56 4.89 -30.45
CA LYS A 212 36.16 5.09 -31.79
C LYS A 212 36.68 3.77 -32.36
#